data_AF-Q8E850-F1
#
_entry.id   AF-Q8E850-F1
#
_cell.length_a   1.000
_cell.length_b   1.000
_cell.length_c   1.000
_cell.angle_alpha   90.00
_cell.angle_beta   90.00
_cell.angle_gamma   90.00
#
_symmetry.space_group_name_H-M   'P 1'
#
loop_
_entity.id
_entity.type
_entity.pdbx_description
1 polymer ?
#
loop_
_entity_poly.entity_id
_entity_poly.type
_entity_poly.pdbx_seq_one_letter_code
_entity_poly.pdbx_strand_id
1 'polypeptide(L)'
;MKDGDVYSIPLFLTDVSGLKSFSRYDFTKEGMAFCFARIIEDRGGSGLIIEVFNIQGGIEMSLSEIVNSSRLFNPVVIAGEAIKKKRWRLIGSTYYEKERDSNYSEITFLIGPRDNRLIWKGGVEIPIDDSNCHDFEEYIIWPAVQIEQRIVHELEKIGKN
;
A
#
# COMPACT_ATOMS: atom_id res chain seq x y z
N MET A 1 4.62 -12.28 6.73
CA MET A 1 3.52 -11.31 6.65
C MET A 1 2.30 -12.09 6.19
N LYS A 2 1.09 -11.68 6.55
CA LYS A 2 -0.13 -12.40 6.18
C LYS A 2 -1.10 -11.46 5.49
N ASP A 3 -1.89 -12.03 4.59
CA ASP A 3 -3.05 -11.35 4.01
C ASP A 3 -3.96 -10.88 5.16
N GLY A 4 -4.42 -9.63 5.07
CA GLY A 4 -5.24 -9.02 6.11
C GLY A 4 -4.47 -8.35 7.25
N ASP A 5 -3.14 -8.48 7.31
CA ASP A 5 -2.31 -7.70 8.23
C ASP A 5 -2.38 -6.21 7.86
N VAL A 6 -2.63 -5.36 8.85
CA VAL A 6 -2.69 -3.90 8.73
C VAL A 6 -1.46 -3.27 9.37
N TYR A 7 -0.78 -2.42 8.63
CA TYR A 7 0.42 -1.72 9.06
C TYR A 7 0.22 -0.21 9.07
N SER A 8 0.83 0.48 10.02
CA SER A 8 1.00 1.93 10.00
C SER A 8 2.12 2.33 9.06
N ILE A 9 1.89 3.44 8.37
CA ILE A 9 2.81 4.09 7.45
C ILE A 9 3.12 5.48 8.01
N PRO A 10 4.35 5.75 8.47
CA PRO A 10 4.69 7.05 9.05
C PRO A 10 4.74 8.13 7.98
N LEU A 11 4.02 9.24 8.21
CA LEU A 11 3.93 10.35 7.25
C LEU A 11 5.09 11.36 7.36
N PHE A 12 5.97 11.17 8.34
CA PHE A 12 7.05 12.11 8.69
C PHE A 12 8.45 11.55 8.39
N LEU A 13 8.56 10.37 7.78
CA LEU A 13 9.83 9.75 7.45
C LEU A 13 10.20 9.86 5.96
N THR A 14 9.44 10.60 5.15
CA THR A 14 9.58 10.71 3.69
C THR A 14 10.97 11.12 3.19
N ASP A 15 11.79 11.76 4.02
CA ASP A 15 13.17 12.15 3.70
C ASP A 15 14.24 11.28 4.37
N VAL A 16 13.81 10.27 5.14
CA VAL A 16 14.70 9.36 5.84
C VAL A 16 14.91 8.10 5.01
N SER A 17 16.18 7.80 4.71
CA SER A 17 16.60 6.61 3.96
C SER A 17 15.78 5.37 4.32
N GLY A 18 15.19 4.73 3.30
CA GLY A 18 14.49 3.45 3.45
C GLY A 18 15.41 2.31 3.89
N LEU A 19 16.73 2.53 3.88
CA LEU A 19 17.68 1.55 4.39
C LEU A 19 17.77 1.52 5.91
N LYS A 20 17.34 2.59 6.59
CA LYS A 20 17.42 2.73 8.05
C LYS A 20 16.44 1.77 8.74
N SER A 21 16.92 1.09 9.78
CA SER A 21 16.09 0.28 10.67
C SER A 21 15.48 1.15 11.76
N PHE A 22 14.21 0.89 12.07
CA PHE A 22 13.45 1.58 13.10
C PHE A 22 13.05 0.66 14.25
N SER A 23 13.67 -0.53 14.36
CA SER A 23 13.30 -1.53 15.39
C SER A 23 13.24 -0.96 16.81
N ARG A 24 14.14 -0.02 17.15
CA ARG A 24 14.22 0.66 18.46
C ARG A 24 13.53 2.03 18.51
N TYR A 25 12.92 2.47 17.42
CA TYR A 25 12.23 3.75 17.39
C TYR A 25 10.88 3.63 18.09
N ASP A 26 10.62 4.57 19.00
CA ASP A 26 9.36 4.69 19.73
C ASP A 26 8.38 5.56 18.93
N PHE A 27 7.36 4.91 18.38
CA PHE A 27 6.31 5.52 17.56
C PHE A 27 5.06 5.93 18.37
N THR A 28 5.08 5.76 19.69
CA THR A 28 3.93 6.07 20.58
C THR A 28 3.93 7.51 21.08
N LYS A 29 4.94 8.30 20.71
CA LYS A 29 5.06 9.70 21.11
C LYS A 29 3.96 10.55 20.47
N GLU A 30 3.41 11.49 21.24
CA GLU A 30 2.40 12.43 20.76
C GLU A 30 2.87 13.22 19.53
N GLY A 31 1.93 13.55 18.65
CA GLY A 31 2.16 14.35 17.44
C GLY A 31 2.64 13.57 16.21
N MET A 32 2.81 12.25 16.30
CA MET A 32 3.13 11.42 15.13
C MET A 32 1.88 11.01 14.36
N ALA A 33 1.82 11.37 13.07
CA ALA A 33 0.74 11.01 12.18
C ALA A 33 1.13 9.83 11.26
N PHE A 34 0.18 8.92 11.08
CA PHE A 34 0.31 7.74 10.24
C PHE A 34 -0.87 7.65 9.28
N CYS A 35 -0.61 7.10 8.11
CA CYS A 35 -1.61 6.45 7.27
C CYS A 35 -1.52 4.93 7.50
N PHE A 36 -2.40 4.16 6.87
CA PHE A 36 -2.51 2.73 7.13
C PHE A 36 -2.67 1.95 5.83
N ALA A 37 -2.08 0.75 5.79
CA ALA A 37 -2.22 -0.15 4.67
C ALA A 37 -2.49 -1.57 5.12
N ARG A 38 -3.33 -2.28 4.36
CA ARG A 38 -3.57 -3.73 4.53
C ARG A 38 -2.84 -4.49 3.45
N ILE A 39 -2.22 -5.60 3.83
CA ILE A 39 -1.68 -6.57 2.86
C ILE A 39 -2.85 -7.31 2.23
N ILE A 40 -2.95 -7.21 0.91
CA ILE A 40 -3.92 -7.97 0.10
C ILE A 40 -3.37 -9.35 -0.20
N GLU A 41 -2.11 -9.43 -0.63
CA GLU A 41 -1.45 -10.67 -1.04
C GLU A 41 0.09 -10.53 -0.98
N ASP A 42 0.79 -11.51 -0.41
CA ASP A 42 2.24 -11.66 -0.52
C ASP A 42 2.60 -12.51 -1.75
N ARG A 43 3.11 -11.85 -2.81
CA ARG A 43 3.55 -12.52 -4.05
C ARG A 43 5.04 -12.90 -4.03
N GLY A 44 5.64 -12.96 -2.85
CA GLY A 44 7.05 -13.32 -2.64
C GLY A 44 8.00 -12.34 -3.32
N GLY A 45 8.85 -12.84 -4.23
CA GLY A 45 9.81 -12.03 -4.97
C GLY A 45 9.18 -10.94 -5.85
N SER A 46 7.88 -11.05 -6.15
CA SER A 46 7.13 -10.08 -6.96
C SER A 46 6.55 -8.92 -6.14
N GLY A 47 6.86 -8.84 -4.85
CA GLY A 47 6.39 -7.78 -3.95
C GLY A 47 5.08 -8.12 -3.24
N LEU A 48 4.62 -7.18 -2.41
CA LEU A 48 3.38 -7.28 -1.64
C LEU A 48 2.33 -6.39 -2.30
N ILE A 49 1.17 -6.95 -2.64
CA ILE A 49 0.02 -6.13 -3.03
C ILE A 49 -0.59 -5.57 -1.75
N ILE A 50 -0.74 -4.25 -1.70
CA ILE A 50 -1.35 -3.53 -0.59
C ILE A 50 -2.46 -2.61 -1.08
N GLU A 51 -3.40 -2.31 -0.19
CA GLU A 51 -4.24 -1.13 -0.31
C GLU A 51 -3.89 -0.13 0.80
N VAL A 52 -3.98 1.15 0.47
CA VAL A 52 -3.74 2.24 1.42
C VAL A 52 -5.07 2.94 1.70
N PHE A 53 -5.36 3.17 2.97
CA PHE A 53 -6.61 3.73 3.44
C PHE A 53 -6.55 5.26 3.52
N ASN A 54 -7.63 5.93 3.12
CA ASN A 54 -7.80 7.39 3.17
C ASN A 54 -8.22 7.83 4.58
N ILE A 55 -7.37 7.54 5.55
CA ILE A 55 -7.53 7.94 6.94
C ILE A 55 -6.15 8.18 7.56
N GLN A 56 -6.08 9.18 8.44
CA GLN A 56 -4.86 9.55 9.15
C GLN A 56 -5.12 9.55 10.65
N GLY A 57 -4.14 9.12 11.43
CA GLY A 57 -4.26 9.11 12.88
C GLY A 57 -2.98 8.74 13.60
N GLY A 58 -3.09 8.58 14.92
CA GLY A 58 -2.03 8.03 15.75
C GLY A 58 -1.88 6.51 15.54
N ILE A 59 -0.76 5.96 16.02
CA ILE A 59 -0.45 4.53 15.87
C ILE A 59 -1.47 3.60 16.53
N GLU A 60 -2.24 4.08 17.52
CA GLU A 60 -3.26 3.34 18.26
C GLU A 60 -4.65 3.37 17.59
N MET A 61 -4.76 3.85 16.34
CA MET A 61 -6.04 3.90 15.62
C MET A 61 -6.66 2.51 15.48
N SER A 62 -7.99 2.43 15.65
CA SER A 62 -8.66 1.12 15.63
C SER A 62 -8.66 0.50 14.23
N LEU A 63 -8.47 -0.82 14.18
CA LEU A 63 -8.55 -1.56 12.93
C LEU A 63 -9.88 -1.36 12.20
N SER A 64 -10.99 -1.28 12.95
CA SER A 64 -12.32 -1.05 12.39
C SER A 64 -12.45 0.31 11.71
N GLU A 65 -11.90 1.37 12.29
CA GLU A 65 -11.92 2.70 11.65
C GLU A 65 -11.07 2.70 10.38
N ILE A 66 -9.91 2.03 10.42
CA ILE A 66 -9.01 1.91 9.28
C ILE A 66 -9.70 1.21 8.11
N VAL A 67 -10.19 -0.02 8.31
CA VAL A 67 -10.69 -0.84 7.21
C VAL A 67 -12.07 -0.43 6.69
N ASN A 68 -12.83 0.37 7.44
CA ASN A 68 -14.10 0.93 6.98
C ASN A 68 -13.93 2.25 6.22
N SER A 69 -12.71 2.80 6.18
CA SER A 69 -12.42 3.99 5.38
C SER A 69 -12.23 3.63 3.90
N SER A 70 -12.44 4.62 3.02
CA SER A 70 -12.18 4.46 1.59
C SER A 70 -10.68 4.26 1.31
N ARG A 71 -10.33 3.71 0.16
CA ARG A 71 -8.93 3.67 -0.29
C ARG A 71 -8.47 5.07 -0.71
N LEU A 72 -7.20 5.37 -0.47
CA LEU A 72 -6.57 6.60 -0.91
C LEU A 72 -6.31 6.60 -2.43
N PHE A 73 -5.93 5.45 -2.98
CA PHE A 73 -5.76 5.20 -4.42
C PHE A 73 -5.92 3.70 -4.69
N ASN A 74 -5.85 3.29 -5.97
CA ASN A 74 -5.91 1.88 -6.37
C ASN A 74 -4.80 1.05 -5.69
N PRO A 75 -4.99 -0.26 -5.45
CA PRO A 75 -3.96 -1.09 -4.86
C PRO A 75 -2.63 -1.00 -5.61
N VAL A 76 -1.52 -1.12 -4.89
CA VAL A 76 -0.15 -1.02 -5.42
C VAL A 76 0.73 -2.14 -4.91
N VAL A 77 1.89 -2.32 -5.54
CA VAL A 77 2.88 -3.31 -5.14
C VAL A 77 4.02 -2.63 -4.39
N ILE A 78 4.41 -3.15 -3.22
CA ILE A 78 5.54 -2.61 -2.46
C ILE A 78 6.63 -3.65 -2.22
N ALA A 79 7.84 -3.16 -1.96
CA ALA A 79 8.88 -3.97 -1.35
C ALA A 79 8.57 -4.20 0.15
N GLY A 80 8.79 -5.42 0.65
CA GLY A 80 8.57 -5.75 2.07
C GLY A 80 9.59 -5.17 3.06
N GLU A 81 10.51 -4.31 2.61
CA GLU A 81 11.62 -3.80 3.41
C GLU A 81 11.17 -2.88 4.53
N ALA A 82 10.13 -2.07 4.31
CA ALA A 82 9.57 -1.18 5.33
C ALA A 82 9.12 -1.97 6.57
N ILE A 83 8.46 -3.11 6.34
CA ILE A 83 7.96 -4.02 7.37
C ILE A 83 9.12 -4.75 8.04
N LYS A 84 10.05 -5.33 7.26
CA LYS A 84 11.24 -6.04 7.77
C LYS A 84 12.09 -5.14 8.68
N LYS A 85 12.23 -3.86 8.32
CA LYS A 85 13.01 -2.86 9.06
C LYS A 85 12.25 -2.18 10.18
N LYS A 86 11.02 -2.62 10.46
CA LYS A 86 10.16 -2.06 11.51
C LYS A 86 9.90 -0.56 11.35
N ARG A 87 10.00 -0.05 10.12
CA ARG A 87 9.60 1.31 9.75
C ARG A 87 8.08 1.42 9.74
N TRP A 88 7.42 0.39 9.23
CA TRP A 88 5.97 0.23 9.31
C TRP A 88 5.65 -0.72 10.47
N ARG A 89 4.66 -0.38 11.30
CA ARG A 89 4.30 -1.16 12.49
C ARG A 89 3.00 -1.90 12.27
N LEU A 90 2.99 -3.17 12.62
CA LEU A 90 1.76 -3.95 12.62
C LEU A 90 0.79 -3.34 13.64
N ILE A 91 -0.39 -2.92 13.16
CA ILE A 91 -1.51 -2.49 14.00
C ILE A 91 -2.31 -3.72 14.44
N GLY A 92 -2.49 -4.68 13.53
CA GLY A 92 -3.09 -5.97 13.81
C GLY A 92 -3.52 -6.67 12.53
N SER A 93 -4.37 -7.69 12.67
CA SER A 93 -4.85 -8.50 11.54
C SER A 93 -6.37 -8.58 11.56
N THR A 94 -6.98 -8.60 10.37
CA THR A 94 -8.44 -8.71 10.22
C THR A 94 -8.86 -10.13 9.81
N TYR A 95 -10.14 -10.47 9.96
CA TYR A 95 -10.70 -11.69 9.36
C TYR A 95 -10.89 -11.48 7.85
N TYR A 96 -9.77 -11.43 7.14
CA TYR A 96 -9.69 -10.94 5.77
C TYR A 96 -10.04 -12.01 4.74
N GLU A 97 -10.86 -11.64 3.77
CA GLU A 97 -11.12 -12.40 2.56
C GLU A 97 -10.95 -11.45 1.37
N LYS A 98 -10.03 -11.76 0.47
CA LYS A 98 -9.53 -10.82 -0.54
C LYS A 98 -10.58 -10.39 -1.56
N GLU A 99 -11.52 -11.26 -1.90
CA GLU A 99 -12.57 -10.89 -2.84
C GLU A 99 -13.58 -9.95 -2.18
N ARG A 100 -14.13 -10.37 -1.04
CA ARG A 100 -15.12 -9.61 -0.26
C ARG A 100 -14.58 -8.24 0.17
N ASP A 101 -13.36 -8.22 0.70
CA ASP A 101 -12.84 -7.03 1.37
C ASP A 101 -12.03 -6.13 0.44
N SER A 102 -11.55 -6.66 -0.69
CA SER A 102 -10.67 -5.93 -1.60
C SER A 102 -11.07 -5.93 -3.07
N ASN A 103 -12.13 -6.65 -3.46
CA ASN A 103 -12.52 -6.86 -4.86
C ASN A 103 -11.33 -7.35 -5.70
N TYR A 104 -10.63 -8.36 -5.18
CA TYR A 104 -9.34 -8.82 -5.70
C TYR A 104 -9.37 -9.14 -7.19
N SER A 105 -10.45 -9.77 -7.67
CA SER A 105 -10.65 -10.09 -9.08
C SER A 105 -10.61 -8.87 -10.01
N GLU A 106 -10.91 -7.67 -9.50
CA GLU A 106 -10.92 -6.42 -10.25
C GLU A 106 -9.63 -5.59 -10.11
N ILE A 107 -8.70 -6.02 -9.26
CA ILE A 107 -7.40 -5.34 -9.13
C ILE A 107 -6.61 -5.56 -10.41
N THR A 108 -6.20 -4.45 -11.03
CA THR A 108 -5.51 -4.44 -12.31
C THR A 108 -4.16 -3.75 -12.20
N PHE A 109 -3.15 -4.32 -12.88
CA PHE A 109 -1.86 -3.69 -13.08
C PHE A 109 -1.43 -3.81 -14.54
N LEU A 110 -0.74 -2.79 -15.02
CA LEU A 110 -0.04 -2.83 -16.28
C LEU A 110 1.34 -3.46 -16.08
N ILE A 111 1.61 -4.57 -16.76
CA ILE A 111 2.87 -5.33 -16.67
C ILE A 111 3.54 -5.41 -18.05
N GLY A 112 4.85 -5.64 -18.06
CA GLY A 112 5.62 -5.86 -19.28
C GLY A 112 6.16 -4.57 -19.94
N PRO A 113 7.04 -4.72 -20.94
CA PRO A 113 7.63 -3.60 -21.66
C PRO A 113 6.57 -2.89 -22.51
N ARG A 114 6.83 -1.63 -22.89
CA ARG A 114 5.89 -0.82 -23.70
C ARG A 114 5.41 -1.51 -24.97
N ASP A 115 6.28 -2.26 -25.63
CA ASP A 115 5.99 -2.91 -26.91
C ASP A 115 5.24 -4.25 -26.77
N ASN A 116 5.04 -4.74 -25.54
CA ASN A 116 4.32 -5.98 -25.26
C ASN A 116 3.68 -5.92 -23.86
N ARG A 117 2.85 -4.89 -23.64
CA ARG A 117 2.15 -4.69 -22.38
C ARG A 117 1.04 -5.73 -22.20
N LEU A 118 0.91 -6.24 -20.99
CA LEU A 118 -0.19 -7.11 -20.57
C LEU A 118 -0.89 -6.45 -19.37
N ILE A 119 -2.14 -6.83 -19.15
CA ILE A 119 -2.86 -6.50 -17.94
C ILE A 119 -2.79 -7.70 -17.01
N TRP A 120 -2.22 -7.51 -15.83
CA TRP A 120 -2.44 -8.43 -14.72
C TRP A 120 -3.78 -8.05 -14.08
N LYS A 121 -4.72 -8.99 -13.98
CA LYS A 121 -6.04 -8.79 -13.34
C LYS A 121 -6.33 -9.95 -12.39
N GLY A 122 -6.41 -9.68 -11.09
CA GLY A 122 -6.80 -10.67 -10.08
C GLY A 122 -6.03 -12.00 -10.13
N GLY A 123 -4.74 -11.96 -10.46
CA GLY A 123 -3.89 -13.16 -10.57
C GLY A 123 -3.72 -13.72 -11.99
N VAL A 124 -4.39 -13.16 -13.00
CA VAL A 124 -4.34 -13.63 -14.39
C VAL A 124 -3.69 -12.57 -15.30
N GLU A 125 -2.88 -12.98 -16.26
CA GLU A 125 -2.30 -12.09 -17.28
C GLU A 125 -3.15 -12.14 -18.56
N ILE A 126 -3.53 -10.97 -19.06
CA ILE A 126 -4.45 -10.80 -20.19
C ILE A 126 -3.74 -9.93 -21.25
N PRO A 127 -3.76 -10.32 -22.54
CA PRO A 127 -3.31 -9.45 -23.62
C PRO A 127 -4.07 -8.12 -23.61
N ILE A 128 -3.36 -7.02 -23.81
CA ILE A 128 -4.00 -5.70 -23.94
C ILE A 128 -4.66 -5.60 -25.32
N ASP A 129 -5.94 -5.20 -25.37
CA ASP A 129 -6.45 -4.52 -26.56
C ASP A 129 -6.11 -3.04 -26.37
N ASP A 130 -5.58 -2.40 -27.41
CA ASP A 130 -4.91 -1.09 -27.36
C ASP A 130 -5.79 0.09 -26.85
N SER A 131 -7.04 -0.12 -26.44
CA SER A 131 -7.99 0.98 -26.26
C SER A 131 -7.98 1.72 -24.93
N ASN A 132 -7.42 1.25 -23.80
CA ASN A 132 -7.49 1.97 -22.50
C ASN A 132 -6.32 1.72 -21.51
N CYS A 133 -5.06 1.86 -21.92
CA CYS A 133 -3.92 1.57 -21.04
C CYS A 133 -3.59 2.66 -19.98
N HIS A 134 -4.23 3.83 -20.04
CA HIS A 134 -3.89 4.99 -19.20
C HIS A 134 -4.49 4.94 -17.78
N ASP A 135 -5.49 4.08 -17.55
CA ASP A 135 -6.26 4.09 -16.31
C ASP A 135 -5.74 3.06 -15.27
N PHE A 136 -4.71 2.28 -15.61
CA PHE A 136 -4.17 1.22 -14.76
C PHE A 136 -2.89 1.64 -14.04
N GLU A 137 -2.75 1.21 -12.78
CA GLU A 137 -1.49 1.31 -12.06
C GLU A 137 -0.41 0.47 -12.76
N GLU A 138 0.79 1.01 -12.93
CA GLU A 138 1.92 0.19 -13.39
C GLU A 138 2.34 -0.78 -12.28
N TYR A 139 2.71 -2.01 -12.66
CA TYR A 139 3.29 -2.97 -11.73
C TYR A 139 4.74 -2.58 -11.41
N ILE A 140 4.87 -1.60 -10.52
CA ILE A 140 6.15 -1.14 -9.98
C ILE A 140 6.21 -1.61 -8.53
N ILE A 141 7.32 -2.26 -8.16
CA ILE A 141 7.59 -2.59 -6.76
C ILE A 141 8.10 -1.33 -6.07
N TRP A 142 7.19 -0.61 -5.40
CA TRP A 142 7.50 0.64 -4.74
C TRP A 142 8.39 0.42 -3.49
N PRO A 143 9.55 1.08 -3.40
CA PRO A 143 10.32 1.19 -2.16
C PRO A 143 9.56 2.01 -1.11
N ALA A 144 9.82 1.71 0.16
CA ALA A 144 9.16 2.33 1.32
C ALA A 144 9.05 3.87 1.24
N VAL A 145 10.16 4.54 0.90
CA VAL A 145 10.22 6.00 0.88
C VAL A 145 9.35 6.59 -0.24
N GLN A 146 9.34 5.95 -1.42
CA GLN A 146 8.58 6.45 -2.56
C GLN A 146 7.08 6.30 -2.35
N ILE A 147 6.64 5.17 -1.76
CA ILE A 147 5.22 5.00 -1.45
C ILE A 147 4.76 5.97 -0.34
N GLU A 148 5.59 6.22 0.66
CA GLU A 148 5.30 7.22 1.70
C GLU A 148 5.19 8.64 1.13
N GLN A 149 6.10 9.02 0.24
CA GLN A 149 6.04 10.30 -0.47
C GLN A 149 4.77 10.43 -1.32
N ARG A 150 4.41 9.36 -2.06
CA ARG A 150 3.15 9.32 -2.83
C ARG A 150 1.94 9.50 -1.92
N ILE A 151 1.89 8.82 -0.78
CA ILE A 151 0.79 8.94 0.19
C ILE A 151 0.65 10.37 0.69
N VAL A 152 1.74 11.01 1.12
CA VAL A 152 1.72 12.40 1.58
C VAL A 152 1.20 13.33 0.47
N HIS A 153 1.69 13.16 -0.75
CA HIS A 153 1.24 13.96 -1.91
C HIS A 153 -0.25 13.81 -2.21
N GLU A 154 -0.80 12.59 -2.18
CA GLU A 154 -2.23 12.37 -2.41
C GLU A 154 -3.10 12.94 -1.27
N LEU A 155 -2.67 12.80 -0.02
CA LEU A 155 -3.37 13.38 1.13
C LEU A 155 -3.40 14.92 1.06
N GLU A 156 -2.30 15.55 0.64
CA GLU A 156 -2.23 17.00 0.45
C GLU A 156 -3.15 17.51 -0.67
N LYS A 157 -3.37 16.74 -1.74
CA LYS A 157 -4.31 17.11 -2.80
C LYS A 157 -5.75 17.12 -2.30
N ILE A 158 -6.11 16.15 -1.47
CA ILE A 158 -7.47 16.03 -0.92
C ILE A 158 -7.76 17.18 0.05
N GLY A 159 -6.81 17.53 0.91
CA GLY A 159 -6.98 18.62 1.89
C GLY A 159 -6.98 20.04 1.31
N LYS A 160 -6.71 20.20 0.02
CA LYS A 160 -6.73 21.50 -0.70
C LYS A 160 -8.04 21.76 -1.45
N ASN A 161 -8.98 20.81 -1.44
CA ASN A 161 -10.33 20.94 -2.01
C ASN A 161 -11.36 21.25 -0.93
#